data_AF-A0A7C7TRR9-F1
#
_entry.id   AF-A0A7C7TRR9-F1
#
_cell.length_a   1.000
_cell.length_b   1.000
_cell.length_c   1.000
_cell.angle_alpha   90.00
_cell.angle_beta   90.00
_cell.angle_gamma   90.00
#
_symmetry.space_group_name_H-M   'P 1'
#
loop_
_entity.id
_entity.type
_entity.pdbx_description
1 polymer ?
#
loop_
_entity_poly.entity_id
_entity_poly.type
_entity_poly.pdbx_seq_one_letter_code
_entity_poly.pdbx_strand_id
1 'polypeptide(L)'
;MFPMVYDELMKSVEAFDNEELKDAAMKVLMKVPEKDWEEFDIAGLDESEWLLKLGGFGMKWALNTADRVANMTEAEADEFDKEMREMRKRKKQS
;
A
#
# COMPACT_ATOMS: atom_id res chain seq x y z
N MET A 1 -6.38 17.03 -1.71
CA MET A 1 -6.09 16.71 -3.12
C MET A 1 -4.83 15.85 -3.11
N PHE A 2 -5.00 14.56 -2.75
CA PHE A 2 -3.92 13.57 -2.63
C PHE A 2 -4.21 12.18 -3.28
N PRO A 3 -5.30 11.93 -4.04
CA PRO A 3 -5.51 10.60 -4.65
C PRO A 3 -4.64 10.31 -5.88
N MET A 4 -3.88 11.28 -6.41
CA MET A 4 -3.19 11.08 -7.70
C MET A 4 -2.06 10.05 -7.64
N VAL A 5 -1.31 9.97 -6.54
CA VAL A 5 -0.15 9.05 -6.46
C VAL A 5 -0.60 7.59 -6.40
N TYR A 6 -1.61 7.25 -5.58
CA TYR A 6 -2.12 5.88 -5.52
C TYR A 6 -2.73 5.43 -6.85
N ASP A 7 -3.50 6.30 -7.51
CA ASP A 7 -4.09 6.00 -8.82
C ASP A 7 -3.03 5.82 -9.90
N GLU A 8 -1.94 6.61 -9.87
CA GLU A 8 -0.80 6.44 -10.76
C GLU A 8 -0.07 5.13 -10.52
N LEU A 9 0.15 4.75 -9.25
CA LEU A 9 0.74 3.45 -8.90
C LEU A 9 -0.12 2.29 -9.37
N MET A 10 -1.43 2.36 -9.17
CA MET A 10 -2.38 1.35 -9.64
C MET A 10 -2.30 1.19 -11.17
N LYS A 11 -2.31 2.30 -11.92
CA LYS A 11 -2.17 2.27 -13.38
C LYS A 11 -0.83 1.69 -13.84
N SER A 12 0.26 2.03 -13.15
CA SER A 12 1.58 1.46 -13.43
C SER A 12 1.59 -0.05 -13.23
N VAL A 13 0.99 -0.57 -12.16
CA VAL A 13 0.88 -2.03 -11.92
C VAL A 13 -0.03 -2.70 -12.93
N GLU A 14 -1.14 -2.07 -13.30
CA GLU A 14 -2.05 -2.62 -14.30
C GLU A 14 -1.37 -2.81 -15.66
N ALA A 15 -0.38 -1.96 -15.97
CA ALA A 15 0.43 -1.99 -17.18
C ALA A 15 1.61 -2.98 -17.14
N PHE A 16 1.82 -3.73 -16.05
CA PHE A 16 2.88 -4.74 -15.99
C PHE A 16 2.59 -5.88 -16.96
N ASP A 17 3.62 -6.27 -17.73
CA ASP A 17 3.52 -7.38 -18.69
C ASP A 17 3.59 -8.75 -17.99
N ASN A 18 4.22 -8.81 -16.82
CA ASN A 18 4.33 -10.03 -16.02
C ASN A 18 3.20 -10.13 -14.98
N GLU A 19 2.25 -11.03 -15.22
CA GLU A 19 1.10 -11.26 -14.34
C GLU A 19 1.48 -11.67 -12.90
N GLU A 20 2.58 -12.42 -12.69
CA GLU A 20 3.02 -12.78 -11.34
C GLU A 20 3.52 -11.55 -10.56
N LEU A 21 4.27 -10.67 -11.24
CA LEU A 21 4.76 -9.41 -10.67
C LEU A 21 3.59 -8.47 -10.39
N LYS A 22 2.64 -8.39 -11.31
CA LYS A 22 1.40 -7.61 -11.18
C LYS A 22 0.59 -8.04 -9.96
N ASP A 23 0.36 -9.34 -9.79
CA ASP A 23 -0.39 -9.88 -8.65
C ASP A 23 0.31 -9.59 -7.32
N ALA A 24 1.63 -9.74 -7.27
CA ALA A 24 2.44 -9.43 -6.09
C ALA A 24 2.38 -7.95 -5.73
N ALA A 25 2.52 -7.07 -6.74
CA ALA A 25 2.40 -5.63 -6.60
C ALA A 25 1.01 -5.21 -6.08
N MET A 26 -0.04 -5.71 -6.71
CA MET A 26 -1.43 -5.38 -6.36
C MET A 26 -1.76 -5.79 -4.92
N LYS A 27 -1.23 -6.94 -4.44
CA LYS A 27 -1.39 -7.36 -3.04
C LYS A 27 -0.80 -6.36 -2.05
N VAL A 28 0.33 -5.72 -2.36
CA VAL A 28 0.94 -4.73 -1.47
C VAL A 28 0.16 -3.41 -1.52
N LEU A 29 -0.20 -2.94 -2.72
CA LEU A 29 -1.04 -1.74 -2.90
C LEU A 29 -2.38 -1.86 -2.15
N MET A 30 -2.99 -3.04 -2.12
CA MET A 30 -4.23 -3.25 -1.37
C MET A 30 -4.04 -3.24 0.16
N LYS A 31 -2.87 -3.65 0.67
CA LYS A 31 -2.61 -3.74 2.11
C LYS A 31 -2.28 -2.41 2.77
N VAL A 32 -1.61 -1.52 2.06
CA VAL A 32 -1.18 -0.23 2.59
C VAL A 32 -2.26 0.84 2.32
N PRO A 33 -2.62 1.69 3.29
CA PRO A 33 -3.53 2.82 3.09
C PRO A 33 -3.06 3.78 2.00
N GLU A 34 -4.00 4.31 1.21
CA GLU A 34 -3.74 5.24 0.09
C GLU A 34 -2.91 6.46 0.51
N LYS A 35 -3.22 7.03 1.69
CA LYS A 35 -2.51 8.18 2.27
C LYS A 35 -1.03 7.94 2.50
N ASP A 36 -0.61 6.69 2.73
CA ASP A 36 0.78 6.37 3.04
C ASP A 36 1.62 6.28 1.75
N TRP A 37 0.98 6.22 0.57
CA TRP A 37 1.67 6.18 -0.73
C TRP A 37 2.11 7.55 -1.24
N GLU A 38 1.73 8.66 -0.60
CA GLU A 38 2.02 10.02 -1.06
C GLU A 38 3.52 10.30 -1.25
N GLU A 39 4.40 9.62 -0.51
CA GLU A 39 5.86 9.77 -0.60
C GLU A 39 6.52 8.77 -1.56
N PHE A 40 5.74 7.90 -2.21
CA PHE A 40 6.28 6.81 -3.00
C PHE A 40 6.56 7.24 -4.45
N ASP A 41 7.84 7.48 -4.75
CA ASP A 41 8.31 7.86 -6.09
C ASP A 41 8.70 6.62 -6.91
N ILE A 42 8.24 6.56 -8.16
CA ILE A 42 8.48 5.46 -9.10
C ILE A 42 9.14 5.91 -10.40
N ALA A 43 9.53 7.18 -10.51
CA ALA A 43 10.08 7.73 -11.74
C ALA A 43 11.38 7.01 -12.15
N GLY A 44 11.40 6.50 -13.38
CA GLY A 44 12.60 5.94 -14.01
C GLY A 44 12.99 4.53 -13.58
N LEU A 45 12.12 3.80 -12.88
CA LEU A 45 12.35 2.41 -12.47
C LEU A 45 11.81 1.42 -13.51
N ASP A 46 12.51 0.30 -13.70
CA ASP A 46 11.96 -0.86 -14.42
C ASP A 46 10.99 -1.69 -13.55
N GLU A 47 10.26 -2.65 -14.13
CA GLU A 47 9.26 -3.46 -13.40
C GLU A 47 9.84 -4.22 -12.19
N SER A 48 11.09 -4.67 -12.27
CA SER A 48 11.75 -5.45 -11.22
C SER A 48 12.19 -4.54 -10.06
N GLU A 49 12.78 -3.40 -10.38
CA GLU A 49 13.14 -2.35 -9.43
C GLU A 49 11.89 -1.78 -8.74
N TRP A 50 10.81 -1.60 -9.50
CA TRP A 50 9.52 -1.16 -9.01
C TRP A 50 8.97 -2.14 -7.97
N LEU A 51 8.97 -3.44 -8.28
CA LEU A 51 8.51 -4.47 -7.35
C LEU A 51 9.36 -4.54 -6.07
N LEU A 52 10.69 -4.44 -6.20
CA LEU A 52 11.60 -4.44 -5.05
C LEU A 52 11.35 -3.23 -4.13
N LYS A 53 11.20 -2.04 -4.71
CA LYS A 53 10.90 -0.81 -3.97
C LYS A 53 9.54 -0.89 -3.27
N LEU A 54 8.54 -1.42 -3.98
CA LEU A 54 7.19 -1.60 -3.44
C LEU A 54 7.18 -2.63 -2.30
N GLY A 55 7.84 -3.77 -2.47
CA GLY A 55 7.99 -4.79 -1.44
C GLY A 55 8.70 -4.25 -0.20
N GLY A 56 9.80 -3.50 -0.39
CA GLY A 56 10.53 -2.86 0.70
C GLY A 56 9.67 -1.84 1.46
N PHE A 57 8.90 -1.01 0.74
CA PHE A 57 7.99 -0.06 1.36
C PHE A 57 6.85 -0.74 2.12
N GLY A 58 6.19 -1.74 1.52
CA GLY A 58 5.14 -2.52 2.17
C GLY A 58 5.64 -3.24 3.43
N MET A 59 6.87 -3.78 3.39
CA MET A 59 7.49 -4.41 4.57
C MET A 59 7.82 -3.39 5.66
N LYS A 60 8.39 -2.24 5.31
CA LYS A 60 8.66 -1.15 6.26
C LYS A 60 7.35 -0.65 6.90
N TRP A 61 6.30 -0.47 6.12
CA TRP A 61 4.99 -0.08 6.61
C TRP A 61 4.43 -1.13 7.58
N ALA A 62 4.52 -2.43 7.24
CA ALA A 62 4.04 -3.50 8.10
C ALA A 62 4.81 -3.57 9.43
N LEU A 63 6.14 -3.38 9.41
CA LEU A 63 6.96 -3.34 10.61
C LEU A 63 6.63 -2.13 11.50
N ASN A 64 6.52 -0.93 10.91
CA ASN A 64 6.14 0.27 11.64
C ASN A 64 4.73 0.16 12.24
N THR A 65 3.81 -0.46 11.50
CA THR A 65 2.44 -0.70 11.96
C THR A 65 2.42 -1.71 13.10
N ALA A 66 3.19 -2.80 13.00
CA ALA A 66 3.28 -3.80 14.06
C ALA A 66 3.88 -3.20 15.35
N ASP A 67 4.92 -2.38 15.23
CA ASP A 67 5.52 -1.66 16.36
C ASP A 67 4.52 -0.65 16.97
N ARG A 68 3.78 0.07 16.13
CA ARG A 68 2.72 0.98 16.59
C ARG A 68 1.63 0.21 17.35
N VAL A 69 1.12 -0.88 16.80
CA VAL A 69 0.09 -1.72 17.44
C VAL A 69 0.58 -2.32 18.76
N ALA A 70 1.85 -2.73 18.84
CA ALA A 70 2.44 -3.26 20.07
C ALA A 70 2.50 -2.22 21.21
N ASN A 71 2.55 -0.93 20.86
CA ASN A 71 2.65 0.17 21.80
C ASN A 71 1.33 0.99 21.94
N MET A 72 0.26 0.57 21.27
CA MET A 72 -1.05 1.23 21.31
C MET A 72 -1.86 0.81 22.53
N THR A 73 -2.69 1.74 23.03
CA THR A 73 -3.78 1.43 23.96
C THR A 73 -4.93 0.73 23.24
N GLU A 74 -5.82 0.05 23.98
CA GLU A 74 -7.00 -0.63 23.41
C GLU A 74 -7.85 0.30 22.52
N ALA A 75 -8.05 1.55 22.96
CA ALA A 75 -8.83 2.55 22.21
C ALA A 75 -8.18 2.94 20.88
N GLU A 76 -6.84 3.05 20.84
CA GLU A 76 -6.10 3.37 19.63
C GLU A 76 -6.06 2.18 18.66
N ALA A 77 -5.96 0.96 19.19
CA ALA A 77 -6.04 -0.26 18.39
C ALA A 77 -7.42 -0.43 17.73
N ASP A 78 -8.51 -0.10 18.44
CA ASP A 78 -9.87 -0.14 17.90
C ASP A 78 -10.09 0.90 16.79
N GLU A 79 -9.55 2.11 16.96
CA GLU A 79 -9.61 3.15 15.93
C GLU A 79 -8.82 2.76 14.68
N PHE A 80 -7.64 2.16 14.87
CA PHE A 80 -6.82 1.64 13.79
C PHE A 80 -7.51 0.48 13.04
N ASP A 81 -8.13 -0.47 13.75
CA ASP A 81 -8.88 -1.57 13.11
C ASP A 81 -10.09 -1.03 12.35
N LYS A 82 -10.78 -0.02 12.89
CA LYS A 82 -11.89 0.66 12.19
C LYS A 82 -11.40 1.30 10.89
N GLU A 83 -10.28 2.02 10.92
CA GLU A 83 -9.68 2.65 9.73
C GLU A 83 -9.32 1.60 8.67
N MET A 84 -8.68 0.49 9.09
CA MET A 84 -8.32 -0.60 8.18
C MET A 84 -9.55 -1.30 7.58
N ARG A 85 -10.62 -1.49 8.35
CA ARG A 85 -11.89 -2.04 7.85
C ARG A 85 -12.55 -1.12 6.84
N GLU A 86 -12.58 0.18 7.09
CA GLU A 86 -13.13 1.16 6.16
C GLU A 86 -12.32 1.23 4.86
N MET A 87 -10.99 1.20 4.95
CA MET A 87 -10.12 1.11 3.77
C MET A 87 -10.42 -0.13 2.93
N ARG A 88 -10.51 -1.32 3.55
CA ARG A 88 -10.87 -2.55 2.84
C ARG A 88 -12.25 -2.48 2.18
N LYS A 89 -13.22 -1.79 2.80
CA LYS A 89 -14.55 -1.59 2.21
C LYS A 89 -14.48 -0.70 0.97
N ARG A 90 -13.73 0.41 1.01
CA ARG A 90 -13.54 1.31 -0.14
C ARG A 90 -12.90 0.57 -1.33
N LYS A 91 -11.83 -0.18 -1.09
CA LYS A 91 -11.12 -0.94 -2.12
C LYS A 91 -11.91 -2.11 -2.71
N LYS A 92 -12.97 -2.59 -2.02
CA LYS A 92 -13.84 -3.65 -2.52
C LYS A 92 -15.04 -3.13 -3.35
N GLN A 93 -15.27 -1.82 -3.33
CA GLN A 93 -16.35 -1.14 -4.05
C GLN A 93 -15.86 -0.39 -5.30
N SER A 94 -14.56 -0.08 -5.38
CA SER A 94 -13.89 0.42 -6.58
C SER A 94 -13.45 -0.72 -7.48
#